data_AF-A0A9W5PEB2-F1
#
_entry.id   AF-A0A9W5PEB2-F1
#
_cell.length_a   1.000
_cell.length_b   1.000
_cell.length_c   1.000
_cell.angle_alpha   90.00
_cell.angle_beta   90.00
_cell.angle_gamma   90.00
#
_symmetry.space_group_name_H-M   'P 1'
#
loop_
_entity.id
_entity.type
_entity.pdbx_description
1 polymer ?
#
loop_
_entity_poly.entity_id
_entity_poly.type
_entity_poly.pdbx_seq_one_letter_code
_entity_poly.pdbx_strand_id
1 'polypeptide(L)'
;METPAVSLLVAVYNTETYIKTCLESLRNQTVDNIEIIVVNDGSADASPDIAEEYAKNDNRFRVIHQENQGLGAVRNKGIEAARGDFIAFIDSDDWIEPDYCERMLQAAGDETDLVICNYAAEFEDTGKTMLSDIAETYQWQPKEHYIKALFEGKVRGFSWNKLYRRSMIEAHRLSFPLRGELEHVEDQFFSFRAHFFARSVSYVKAPLYHYRIHLSSIVQRYQKKLFESGLALYEANAAFLQENNKMEEYRKELDTFIVLHSSICMLNEWKTSGSGRLFEKLRNVGVICADPVFQESLSKTGTAPFDAKRSCLLLMAKYRMIPFVAMASAVYQRVIEYKMRNRG
;
A
#
# COMPACT_ATOMS: atom_id res chain seq x y z
N MET A 1 -19.07 -25.95 11.24
CA MET A 1 -17.74 -25.48 11.70
C MET A 1 -17.97 -24.11 12.30
N GLU A 2 -17.30 -23.81 13.40
CA GLU A 2 -17.32 -22.47 14.02
C GLU A 2 -16.73 -21.45 13.04
N THR A 3 -17.27 -20.23 13.04
CA THR A 3 -16.78 -19.15 12.18
C THR A 3 -15.39 -18.71 12.70
N PRO A 4 -14.35 -18.64 11.83
CA PRO A 4 -13.05 -18.12 12.26
C PRO A 4 -13.16 -16.68 12.77
N ALA A 5 -12.36 -16.30 13.76
CA ALA A 5 -12.28 -14.90 14.18
C ALA A 5 -11.60 -14.05 13.09
N VAL A 6 -10.57 -14.60 12.44
CA VAL A 6 -9.78 -13.92 11.41
C VAL A 6 -9.51 -14.83 10.22
N SER A 7 -9.71 -14.31 9.01
CA SER A 7 -9.14 -14.85 7.77
C SER A 7 -7.86 -14.09 7.42
N LEU A 8 -6.72 -14.76 7.51
CA LEU A 8 -5.41 -14.27 7.07
C LEU A 8 -5.25 -14.58 5.58
N LEU A 9 -5.29 -13.56 4.73
CA LEU A 9 -5.22 -13.70 3.28
C LEU A 9 -3.79 -13.44 2.79
N VAL A 10 -3.12 -14.48 2.29
CA VAL A 10 -1.72 -14.42 1.85
C VAL A 10 -1.66 -14.35 0.33
N ALA A 11 -1.12 -13.26 -0.20
CA ALA A 11 -0.90 -13.10 -1.63
C ALA A 11 0.48 -13.65 -2.02
N VAL A 12 0.52 -14.66 -2.91
CA VAL A 12 1.78 -15.34 -3.29
C VAL A 12 2.05 -15.20 -4.79
N TYR A 13 3.21 -14.65 -5.13
CA TYR A 13 3.75 -14.69 -6.48
C TYR A 13 5.29 -14.67 -6.47
N ASN A 14 5.92 -15.81 -6.78
CA ASN A 14 7.37 -15.97 -6.87
C ASN A 14 8.14 -15.48 -5.62
N THR A 15 7.79 -16.01 -4.44
CA THR A 15 8.39 -15.63 -3.15
C THR A 15 9.00 -16.82 -2.41
N GLU A 16 9.56 -17.81 -3.10
CA GLU A 16 10.09 -19.05 -2.50
C GLU A 16 11.11 -18.80 -1.37
N THR A 17 11.87 -17.71 -1.48
CA THR A 17 12.88 -17.30 -0.49
C THR A 17 12.26 -16.86 0.84
N TYR A 18 11.03 -16.33 0.80
CA TYR A 18 10.43 -15.60 1.93
C TYR A 18 9.19 -16.27 2.51
N ILE A 19 8.45 -17.00 1.67
CA ILE A 19 7.13 -17.57 1.99
C ILE A 19 7.17 -18.50 3.19
N LYS A 20 8.24 -19.27 3.38
CA LYS A 20 8.35 -20.17 4.54
C LYS A 20 8.29 -19.40 5.87
N THR A 21 9.04 -18.29 5.99
CA THR A 21 9.00 -17.43 7.19
C THR A 21 7.62 -16.82 7.37
N CYS A 22 6.99 -16.38 6.29
CA CYS A 22 5.62 -15.85 6.32
C CYS A 22 4.66 -16.90 6.90
N LEU A 23 4.53 -18.07 6.26
CA LEU A 23 3.58 -19.11 6.68
C LEU A 23 3.87 -19.65 8.08
N GLU A 24 5.15 -19.76 8.47
CA GLU A 24 5.51 -20.17 9.83
C GLU A 24 5.05 -19.14 10.87
N SER A 25 5.12 -17.83 10.57
CA SER A 25 4.59 -16.79 11.47
C SER A 25 3.07 -16.84 11.62
N LEU A 26 2.34 -17.25 10.57
CA LEU A 26 0.89 -17.41 10.61
C LEU A 26 0.49 -18.68 11.37
N ARG A 27 1.25 -19.76 11.19
CA ARG A 27 1.03 -21.03 11.91
C ARG A 27 1.18 -20.88 13.41
N ASN A 28 2.13 -20.05 13.84
CA ASN A 28 2.49 -19.84 15.25
C ASN A 28 1.73 -18.70 15.94
N GLN A 29 0.61 -18.24 15.37
CA GLN A 29 -0.27 -17.28 16.04
C GLN A 29 -0.82 -17.84 17.36
N THR A 30 -0.94 -16.99 18.38
CA THR A 30 -1.51 -17.37 19.70
C THR A 30 -3.01 -17.65 19.67
N VAL A 31 -3.70 -17.25 18.60
CA VAL A 31 -5.12 -17.49 18.38
C VAL A 31 -5.34 -18.69 17.47
N ASP A 32 -6.00 -19.72 17.99
CA ASP A 32 -6.29 -20.94 17.22
C ASP A 32 -7.47 -20.78 16.24
N ASN A 33 -8.46 -19.96 16.58
CA ASN A 33 -9.67 -19.75 15.78
C ASN A 33 -9.43 -18.80 14.60
N ILE A 34 -8.52 -19.18 13.71
CA ILE A 34 -8.17 -18.44 12.48
C ILE A 34 -8.21 -19.38 11.28
N GLU A 35 -8.36 -18.82 10.09
CA GLU A 35 -8.06 -19.53 8.84
C GLU A 35 -7.02 -18.75 8.04
N ILE A 36 -6.21 -19.48 7.28
CA ILE A 36 -5.12 -18.95 6.48
C ILE A 36 -5.39 -19.34 5.03
N ILE A 37 -5.63 -18.35 4.18
CA ILE A 37 -5.98 -18.56 2.78
C ILE A 37 -4.81 -18.06 1.94
N VAL A 38 -4.06 -18.99 1.38
CA VAL A 38 -2.93 -18.72 0.51
C VAL A 38 -3.41 -18.72 -0.93
N VAL A 39 -3.31 -17.58 -1.61
CA VAL A 39 -3.70 -17.46 -3.01
C VAL A 39 -2.44 -17.33 -3.86
N ASN A 40 -2.12 -18.40 -4.59
CA ASN A 40 -0.99 -18.44 -5.52
C ASN A 40 -1.40 -17.91 -6.90
N ASP A 41 -0.77 -16.82 -7.33
CA ASP A 41 -1.01 -16.13 -8.59
C ASP A 41 -0.18 -16.67 -9.76
N GLY A 42 -0.12 -18.00 -9.90
CA GLY A 42 0.63 -18.64 -10.97
C GLY A 42 2.15 -18.48 -10.82
N SER A 43 2.67 -18.67 -9.61
CA SER A 43 4.11 -18.72 -9.36
C SER A 43 4.78 -19.82 -10.18
N ALA A 44 6.01 -19.56 -10.63
CA ALA A 44 6.85 -20.48 -11.41
C ALA A 44 8.05 -21.02 -10.60
N ASP A 45 8.17 -20.60 -9.34
CA ASP A 45 9.20 -21.04 -8.39
C ASP A 45 8.64 -22.08 -7.40
N ALA A 46 9.35 -22.39 -6.31
CA ALA A 46 8.90 -23.39 -5.33
C ALA A 46 7.78 -22.90 -4.39
N SER A 47 7.27 -21.67 -4.53
CA SER A 47 6.24 -21.11 -3.64
C SER A 47 4.96 -21.97 -3.54
N PRO A 48 4.40 -22.53 -4.62
CA PRO A 48 3.19 -23.35 -4.56
C PRO A 48 3.40 -24.62 -3.75
N ASP A 49 4.53 -25.31 -3.96
CA ASP A 49 4.86 -26.56 -3.26
C ASP A 49 5.02 -26.33 -1.75
N ILE A 50 5.66 -25.22 -1.37
CA ILE A 50 5.79 -24.84 0.04
C ILE A 50 4.40 -24.58 0.64
N ALA A 51 3.52 -23.83 -0.03
CA ALA A 51 2.17 -23.56 0.48
C ALA A 51 1.33 -24.83 0.68
N GLU A 52 1.41 -25.77 -0.27
CA GLU A 52 0.71 -27.06 -0.21
C GLU A 52 1.23 -27.94 0.94
N GLU A 53 2.52 -27.88 1.25
CA GLU A 53 3.08 -28.57 2.42
C GLU A 53 2.45 -28.07 3.73
N TYR A 54 2.23 -26.76 3.87
CA TYR A 54 1.55 -26.21 5.05
C TYR A 54 0.07 -26.64 5.11
N ALA A 55 -0.67 -26.58 4.00
CA ALA A 55 -2.07 -27.01 3.94
C ALA A 55 -2.28 -28.51 4.21
N LYS A 56 -1.29 -29.34 3.85
CA LYS A 56 -1.32 -30.77 4.17
C LYS A 56 -1.16 -31.06 5.67
N ASN A 57 -0.42 -30.22 6.38
CA ASN A 57 -0.02 -30.45 7.77
C ASN A 57 -0.85 -29.64 8.80
N ASP A 58 -1.57 -28.61 8.37
CA ASP A 58 -2.38 -27.75 9.23
C ASP A 58 -3.71 -27.40 8.55
N ASN A 59 -4.82 -27.83 9.14
CA ASN A 59 -6.16 -27.70 8.57
C ASN A 59 -6.69 -26.25 8.54
N ARG A 60 -6.00 -25.31 9.19
CA ARG A 60 -6.30 -23.88 9.10
C ARG A 60 -5.88 -23.30 7.75
N PHE A 61 -4.93 -23.94 7.07
CA PHE A 61 -4.41 -23.50 5.77
C PHE A 61 -5.27 -24.02 4.60
N ARG A 62 -5.54 -23.14 3.64
CA ARG A 62 -6.20 -23.44 2.37
C ARG A 62 -5.41 -22.78 1.23
N VAL A 63 -5.05 -23.54 0.22
CA VAL A 63 -4.38 -23.01 -0.98
C VAL A 63 -5.39 -22.85 -2.12
N ILE A 64 -5.33 -21.72 -2.80
CA ILE A 64 -6.09 -21.43 -4.01
C ILE A 64 -5.08 -21.10 -5.11
N HIS A 65 -5.19 -21.80 -6.23
CA HIS A 65 -4.37 -21.53 -7.42
C HIS A 65 -5.18 -20.79 -8.47
N GLN A 66 -4.55 -19.80 -9.09
CA GLN A 66 -5.06 -19.12 -10.27
C GLN A 66 -3.93 -18.85 -11.26
N GLU A 67 -4.29 -18.57 -12.51
CA GLU A 67 -3.34 -17.97 -13.45
C GLU A 67 -2.97 -16.56 -12.99
N ASN A 68 -1.77 -16.11 -13.37
CA ASN A 68 -1.23 -14.82 -12.97
C ASN A 68 -2.11 -13.63 -13.43
N GLN A 69 -2.92 -13.10 -12.52
CA GLN A 69 -3.87 -12.00 -12.75
C GLN A 69 -3.53 -10.73 -11.96
N GLY A 70 -2.50 -10.76 -11.12
CA GLY A 70 -1.99 -9.63 -10.36
C GLY A 70 -2.62 -9.50 -8.97
N LEU A 71 -1.96 -8.70 -8.13
CA LEU A 71 -2.22 -8.60 -6.69
C LEU A 71 -3.68 -8.29 -6.33
N GLY A 72 -4.35 -7.40 -7.09
CA GLY A 72 -5.76 -7.09 -6.86
C GLY A 72 -6.67 -8.31 -7.04
N ALA A 73 -6.45 -9.13 -8.07
CA ALA A 73 -7.22 -10.35 -8.29
C ALA A 73 -7.00 -11.37 -7.16
N VAL A 74 -5.74 -11.52 -6.72
CA VAL A 74 -5.34 -12.39 -5.61
C VAL A 74 -6.08 -12.02 -4.32
N ARG A 75 -6.06 -10.72 -3.96
CA ARG A 75 -6.76 -10.25 -2.75
C ARG A 75 -8.27 -10.36 -2.86
N ASN A 76 -8.85 -10.07 -4.02
CA ASN A 76 -10.28 -10.26 -4.26
C ASN A 76 -10.67 -11.74 -4.14
N LYS A 77 -9.84 -12.66 -4.64
CA LYS A 77 -10.08 -14.10 -4.50
C LYS A 77 -10.00 -14.55 -3.04
N GLY A 78 -9.07 -13.97 -2.28
CA GLY A 78 -8.98 -14.17 -0.84
C GLY A 78 -10.23 -13.67 -0.10
N ILE A 79 -10.74 -12.47 -0.44
CA ILE A 79 -11.97 -11.91 0.14
C ILE A 79 -13.16 -12.82 -0.15
N GLU A 80 -13.31 -13.30 -1.38
CA GLU A 80 -14.38 -14.23 -1.77
C GLU A 80 -14.34 -15.55 -0.98
N ALA A 81 -13.15 -16.04 -0.67
CA ALA A 81 -12.94 -17.31 0.02
C ALA A 81 -12.98 -17.21 1.56
N ALA A 82 -12.90 -15.99 2.10
CA ALA A 82 -12.85 -15.68 3.52
C ALA A 82 -14.18 -15.98 4.22
N ARG A 83 -14.10 -16.58 5.40
CA ARG A 83 -15.25 -16.89 6.26
C ARG A 83 -15.16 -16.18 7.61
N GLY A 84 -13.98 -15.71 7.99
CA GLY A 84 -13.74 -15.12 9.30
C GLY A 84 -14.47 -13.80 9.51
N ASP A 85 -14.75 -13.45 10.77
CA ASP A 85 -15.43 -12.20 11.10
C ASP A 85 -14.62 -10.97 10.69
N PHE A 86 -13.30 -11.12 10.70
CA PHE A 86 -12.35 -10.15 10.19
C PHE A 86 -11.45 -10.73 9.10
N ILE A 87 -10.92 -9.84 8.26
CA ILE A 87 -9.96 -10.13 7.20
C ILE A 87 -8.67 -9.34 7.48
N ALA A 88 -7.51 -9.96 7.30
CA ALA A 88 -6.23 -9.27 7.28
C ALA A 88 -5.43 -9.71 6.04
N PHE A 89 -4.81 -8.75 5.35
CA PHE A 89 -3.98 -9.01 4.17
C PHE A 89 -2.51 -9.13 4.60
N ILE A 90 -1.86 -10.21 4.16
CA ILE A 90 -0.46 -10.50 4.43
C ILE A 90 0.25 -10.69 3.08
N ASP A 91 1.34 -9.96 2.86
CA ASP A 91 2.18 -10.18 1.69
C ASP A 91 3.18 -11.34 1.98
N SER A 92 3.42 -12.22 1.01
CA SER A 92 4.18 -13.47 1.23
C SER A 92 5.68 -13.28 1.46
N ASP A 93 6.17 -12.07 1.21
CA ASP A 93 7.52 -11.61 1.54
C ASP A 93 7.62 -10.95 2.92
N ASP A 94 6.54 -10.88 3.70
CA ASP A 94 6.51 -10.30 5.04
C ASP A 94 6.32 -11.36 6.15
N TRP A 95 6.23 -10.93 7.40
CA TRP A 95 5.86 -11.77 8.54
C TRP A 95 5.15 -10.96 9.64
N ILE A 96 4.47 -11.64 10.57
CA ILE A 96 3.74 -10.99 11.69
C ILE A 96 4.15 -11.57 13.04
N GLU A 97 4.04 -10.78 14.09
CA GLU A 97 4.33 -11.21 15.46
C GLU A 97 3.38 -12.34 15.92
N PRO A 98 3.80 -13.28 16.79
CA PRO A 98 2.96 -14.38 17.25
C PRO A 98 1.65 -13.95 17.92
N ASP A 99 1.64 -12.77 18.55
CA ASP A 99 0.47 -12.18 19.22
C ASP A 99 -0.33 -11.22 18.30
N TYR A 100 -0.02 -11.15 17.00
CA TYR A 100 -0.68 -10.26 16.05
C TYR A 100 -2.20 -10.39 16.09
N CYS A 101 -2.73 -11.61 15.87
CA CYS A 101 -4.18 -11.82 15.84
C CYS A 101 -4.82 -11.50 17.18
N GLU A 102 -4.22 -11.94 18.28
CA GLU A 102 -4.72 -11.71 19.64
C GLU A 102 -4.86 -10.21 19.93
N ARG A 103 -3.80 -9.44 19.68
CA ARG A 103 -3.79 -8.01 19.98
C ARG A 103 -4.68 -7.20 19.05
N MET A 104 -4.77 -7.59 17.79
CA MET A 104 -5.67 -6.95 16.83
C MET A 104 -7.13 -7.22 17.20
N LEU A 105 -7.48 -8.45 17.61
CA LEU A 105 -8.82 -8.79 18.09
C LEU A 105 -9.15 -8.12 19.42
N GLN A 106 -8.21 -8.04 20.38
CA GLN A 106 -8.43 -7.33 21.66
C GLN A 106 -8.72 -5.85 21.46
N ALA A 107 -8.11 -5.22 20.44
CA ALA A 107 -8.39 -3.82 20.08
C ALA A 107 -9.68 -3.66 19.26
N ALA A 108 -10.18 -4.73 18.65
CA ALA A 108 -11.47 -4.75 17.98
C ALA A 108 -12.59 -4.87 19.03
N GLY A 109 -13.18 -3.74 19.43
CA GLY A 109 -14.42 -3.77 20.18
C GLY A 109 -15.60 -4.23 19.30
N ASP A 110 -16.76 -4.45 19.92
CA ASP A 110 -17.96 -4.97 19.23
C ASP A 110 -18.34 -4.14 17.99
N GLU A 111 -18.13 -2.82 18.03
CA GLU A 111 -18.45 -1.88 16.94
C GLU A 111 -17.25 -1.48 16.07
N THR A 112 -16.06 -2.04 16.30
CA THR A 112 -14.85 -1.67 15.53
C THR A 112 -14.91 -2.28 14.13
N ASP A 113 -14.90 -1.46 13.08
CA ASP A 113 -14.91 -1.94 11.69
C ASP A 113 -13.50 -2.09 11.12
N LEU A 114 -12.52 -1.39 11.71
CA LEU A 114 -11.13 -1.39 11.26
C LEU A 114 -10.18 -1.29 12.45
N VAL A 115 -9.14 -2.13 12.48
CA VAL A 115 -8.03 -2.03 13.43
C VAL A 115 -6.74 -1.81 12.65
N ILE A 116 -5.86 -0.93 13.14
CA ILE A 116 -4.57 -0.62 12.53
C ILE A 116 -3.46 -0.79 13.57
N CYS A 117 -2.45 -1.61 13.30
CA CYS A 117 -1.26 -1.69 14.13
C CYS A 117 -0.12 -0.83 13.56
N ASN A 118 0.89 -0.54 14.37
CA ASN A 118 2.17 -0.11 13.81
C ASN A 118 2.84 -1.26 13.04
N TYR A 119 3.86 -0.94 12.27
CA TYR A 119 4.69 -1.91 11.57
C TYR A 119 6.18 -1.59 11.73
N ALA A 120 7.01 -2.61 11.53
CA ALA A 120 8.45 -2.53 11.40
C ALA A 120 8.83 -2.64 9.92
N ALA A 121 9.44 -1.61 9.35
CA ALA A 121 10.04 -1.67 8.02
C ALA A 121 11.49 -2.16 8.14
N GLU A 122 11.75 -3.37 7.66
CA GLU A 122 13.02 -4.09 7.77
C GLU A 122 13.79 -4.03 6.45
N PHE A 123 14.91 -3.32 6.42
CA PHE A 123 15.74 -3.14 5.23
C PHE A 123 16.81 -4.23 5.19
N GLU A 124 16.64 -5.25 4.34
CA GLU A 124 17.55 -6.41 4.27
C GLU A 124 18.97 -6.01 3.87
N ASP A 125 19.11 -5.00 3.02
CA ASP A 125 20.40 -4.53 2.51
C ASP A 125 21.29 -3.87 3.57
N THR A 126 20.66 -3.29 4.61
CA THR A 126 21.35 -2.57 5.69
C THR A 126 21.20 -3.25 7.05
N GLY A 127 20.29 -4.21 7.19
CA GLY A 127 19.90 -4.81 8.48
C GLY A 127 19.14 -3.85 9.40
N LYS A 128 18.64 -2.72 8.87
CA LYS A 128 18.00 -1.67 9.67
C LYS A 128 16.50 -1.90 9.81
N THR A 129 15.96 -1.60 10.98
CA THR A 129 14.52 -1.58 11.22
C THR A 129 14.03 -0.17 11.55
N MET A 130 12.97 0.27 10.87
CA MET A 130 12.27 1.53 11.16
C MET A 130 10.86 1.23 11.64
N LEU A 131 10.50 1.76 12.82
CA LEU A 131 9.16 1.58 13.38
C LEU A 131 8.25 2.72 12.92
N SER A 132 7.02 2.39 12.54
CA SER A 132 5.97 3.39 12.31
C SER A 132 5.40 3.90 13.63
N ASP A 133 4.84 5.10 13.62
CA ASP A 133 4.19 5.79 14.75
C ASP A 133 2.70 6.13 14.46
N ILE A 134 2.04 5.26 13.67
CA ILE A 134 0.66 5.47 13.23
C ILE A 134 -0.30 5.53 14.43
N ALA A 135 -0.25 4.53 15.31
CA ALA A 135 -1.13 4.47 16.46
C ALA A 135 -0.93 5.68 17.39
N GLU A 136 0.31 6.07 17.63
CA GLU A 136 0.68 7.25 18.43
C GLU A 136 0.05 8.52 17.86
N THR A 137 0.10 8.67 16.54
CA THR A 137 -0.32 9.88 15.84
C THR A 137 -1.84 9.98 15.72
N TYR A 138 -2.54 8.87 15.43
CA TYR A 138 -3.93 8.91 14.97
C TYR A 138 -4.96 8.31 15.93
N GLN A 139 -4.57 7.56 16.98
CA GLN A 139 -5.55 6.87 17.85
C GLN A 139 -6.53 7.80 18.58
N TRP A 140 -6.13 9.05 18.83
CA TRP A 140 -6.94 10.06 19.52
C TRP A 140 -7.52 11.09 18.55
N GLN A 141 -7.40 10.86 17.25
CA GLN A 141 -7.88 11.76 16.19
C GLN A 141 -9.16 11.21 15.56
N PRO A 142 -10.05 12.08 15.07
CA PRO A 142 -11.13 11.66 14.18
C PRO A 142 -10.57 10.90 12.96
N LYS A 143 -11.29 9.87 12.48
CA LYS A 143 -10.84 9.02 11.35
C LYS A 143 -10.51 9.84 10.09
N GLU A 144 -11.14 10.99 9.92
CA GLU A 144 -10.93 11.90 8.81
C GLU A 144 -9.48 12.39 8.76
N HIS A 145 -8.80 12.52 9.91
CA HIS A 145 -7.39 12.92 9.96
C HIS A 145 -6.48 11.88 9.32
N TYR A 146 -6.78 10.59 9.51
CA TYR A 146 -6.06 9.51 8.84
C TYR A 146 -6.27 9.58 7.32
N ILE A 147 -7.51 9.80 6.87
CA ILE A 147 -7.84 9.93 5.44
C ILE A 147 -7.10 11.12 4.81
N LYS A 148 -7.05 12.27 5.50
CA LYS A 148 -6.28 13.43 5.04
C LYS A 148 -4.79 13.11 4.95
N ALA A 149 -4.25 12.45 5.98
CA ALA A 149 -2.86 12.04 6.02
C ALA A 149 -2.49 11.01 4.92
N LEU A 150 -3.44 10.17 4.51
CA LEU A 150 -3.30 9.26 3.36
C LEU A 150 -3.08 10.04 2.06
N PHE A 151 -3.93 11.03 1.77
CA PHE A 151 -3.82 11.86 0.57
C PHE A 151 -2.57 12.75 0.59
N GLU A 152 -2.21 13.29 1.75
CA GLU A 152 -0.99 14.08 1.92
C GLU A 152 0.30 13.24 1.90
N GLY A 153 0.18 11.90 1.82
CA GLY A 153 1.32 10.97 1.83
C GLY A 153 2.09 10.95 3.15
N LYS A 154 1.47 11.35 4.26
CA LYS A 154 1.99 11.21 5.63
C LYS A 154 1.82 9.79 6.15
N VAL A 155 0.73 9.12 5.75
CA VAL A 155 0.53 7.68 5.92
C VAL A 155 0.52 7.02 4.54
N ARG A 156 0.95 5.77 4.48
CA ARG A 156 0.93 4.97 3.25
C ARG A 156 -0.39 4.22 3.16
N GLY A 157 -0.88 4.04 1.94
CA GLY A 157 -2.15 3.37 1.67
C GLY A 157 -2.12 1.86 1.74
N PHE A 158 -1.12 1.27 2.39
CA PHE A 158 -0.95 -0.18 2.50
C PHE A 158 -2.24 -0.87 2.96
N SER A 159 -2.62 -1.97 2.31
CA SER A 159 -3.76 -2.76 2.78
C SER A 159 -3.39 -3.70 3.91
N TRP A 160 -2.10 -4.06 4.03
CA TRP A 160 -1.53 -4.80 5.16
C TRP A 160 -1.50 -3.93 6.44
N ASN A 161 -0.97 -4.44 7.56
CA ASN A 161 -1.03 -3.87 8.94
C ASN A 161 -2.42 -3.57 9.51
N LYS A 162 -3.48 -4.16 8.94
CA LYS A 162 -4.87 -3.85 9.29
C LYS A 162 -5.74 -5.10 9.40
N LEU A 163 -6.73 -5.01 10.28
CA LEU A 163 -7.80 -5.99 10.43
C LEU A 163 -9.12 -5.32 10.04
N TYR A 164 -9.80 -5.84 9.03
CA TYR A 164 -11.02 -5.29 8.45
C TYR A 164 -12.22 -6.17 8.80
N ARG A 165 -13.30 -5.57 9.30
CA ARG A 165 -14.54 -6.32 9.52
C ARG A 165 -15.10 -6.82 8.18
N ARG A 166 -15.28 -8.14 8.03
CA ARG A 166 -15.73 -8.75 6.77
C ARG A 166 -17.11 -8.23 6.36
N SER A 167 -18.03 -8.09 7.30
CA SER A 167 -19.38 -7.56 7.01
C SER A 167 -19.36 -6.12 6.47
N MET A 168 -18.38 -5.30 6.84
CA MET A 168 -18.18 -3.96 6.25
C MET A 168 -17.71 -4.08 4.80
N ILE A 169 -16.74 -4.97 4.52
CA ILE A 169 -16.26 -5.24 3.16
C ILE A 169 -17.42 -5.68 2.26
N GLU A 170 -18.27 -6.59 2.74
CA GLU A 170 -19.43 -7.11 2.00
C GLU A 170 -20.51 -6.03 1.80
N ALA A 171 -20.89 -5.31 2.87
CA ALA A 171 -21.95 -4.31 2.82
C ALA A 171 -21.63 -3.17 1.83
N HIS A 172 -20.36 -2.80 1.71
CA HIS A 172 -19.89 -1.74 0.83
C HIS A 172 -19.24 -2.25 -0.46
N ARG A 173 -19.25 -3.57 -0.69
CA ARG A 173 -18.66 -4.23 -1.87
C ARG A 173 -17.23 -3.77 -2.14
N LEU A 174 -16.41 -3.74 -1.09
CA LEU A 174 -15.02 -3.30 -1.21
C LEU A 174 -14.20 -4.36 -1.94
N SER A 175 -13.52 -3.94 -2.99
CA SER A 175 -12.64 -4.78 -3.79
C SER A 175 -11.41 -4.01 -4.25
N PHE A 176 -10.34 -4.73 -4.54
CA PHE A 176 -9.15 -4.18 -5.19
C PHE A 176 -9.39 -4.02 -6.69
N PRO A 177 -8.86 -2.95 -7.31
CA PRO A 177 -8.80 -2.82 -8.77
C PRO A 177 -8.04 -3.99 -9.40
N LEU A 178 -8.43 -4.39 -10.60
CA LEU A 178 -7.78 -5.46 -11.35
C LEU A 178 -6.54 -4.95 -12.11
N ARG A 179 -5.70 -5.88 -12.58
CA ARG A 179 -4.53 -5.55 -13.39
C ARG A 179 -4.92 -4.69 -14.59
N GLY A 180 -4.15 -3.63 -14.84
CA GLY A 180 -4.40 -2.67 -15.90
C GLY A 180 -5.37 -1.53 -15.53
N GLU A 181 -6.06 -1.60 -14.40
CA GLU A 181 -6.94 -0.52 -13.92
C GLU A 181 -6.14 0.51 -13.11
N LEU A 182 -5.54 0.09 -11.99
CA LEU A 182 -4.84 0.96 -11.03
C LEU A 182 -3.57 0.29 -10.49
N GLU A 183 -2.61 0.01 -11.37
CA GLU A 183 -1.36 -0.65 -11.00
C GLU A 183 -0.50 0.19 -10.05
N HIS A 184 0.01 -0.47 -8.99
CA HIS A 184 0.89 0.08 -7.94
C HIS A 184 0.23 1.08 -6.98
N VAL A 185 -1.07 1.30 -7.12
CA VAL A 185 -1.86 2.18 -6.27
C VAL A 185 -3.18 1.52 -5.81
N GLU A 186 -3.33 0.22 -6.07
CA GLU A 186 -4.48 -0.60 -5.71
C GLU A 186 -4.74 -0.65 -4.19
N ASP A 187 -3.67 -0.71 -3.40
CA ASP A 187 -3.72 -0.65 -1.94
C ASP A 187 -4.36 0.65 -1.47
N GLN A 188 -3.91 1.77 -2.02
CA GLN A 188 -4.42 3.09 -1.64
C GLN A 188 -5.88 3.26 -2.03
N PHE A 189 -6.28 2.71 -3.18
CA PHE A 189 -7.69 2.68 -3.59
C PHE A 189 -8.56 1.95 -2.57
N PHE A 190 -8.17 0.73 -2.19
CA PHE A 190 -8.92 -0.09 -1.24
C PHE A 190 -8.93 0.53 0.16
N SER A 191 -7.75 0.89 0.67
CA SER A 191 -7.56 1.43 2.02
C SER A 191 -8.33 2.73 2.26
N PHE A 192 -8.38 3.63 1.27
CA PHE A 192 -9.19 4.84 1.37
C PHE A 192 -10.67 4.50 1.56
N ARG A 193 -11.22 3.63 0.73
CA ARG A 193 -12.64 3.24 0.78
C ARG A 193 -12.96 2.50 2.07
N ALA A 194 -12.10 1.59 2.51
CA ALA A 194 -12.25 0.91 3.79
C ALA A 194 -12.29 1.89 4.98
N HIS A 195 -11.38 2.87 5.05
CA HIS A 195 -11.41 3.90 6.10
C HIS A 195 -12.62 4.81 6.00
N PHE A 196 -13.04 5.15 4.78
CA PHE A 196 -14.19 6.01 4.54
C PHE A 196 -15.46 5.40 5.15
N PHE A 197 -15.72 4.12 4.86
CA PHE A 197 -16.91 3.42 5.32
C PHE A 197 -16.83 2.92 6.77
N ALA A 198 -15.63 2.70 7.32
CA ALA A 198 -15.47 2.29 8.71
C ALA A 198 -16.17 3.28 9.68
N ARG A 199 -17.08 2.80 10.51
CA ARG A 199 -17.78 3.61 11.52
C ARG A 199 -16.87 3.89 12.72
N SER A 200 -16.02 2.92 13.06
CA SER A 200 -15.05 3.00 14.14
C SER A 200 -13.71 2.41 13.70
N VAL A 201 -12.62 3.09 14.08
CA VAL A 201 -11.24 2.68 13.82
C VAL A 201 -10.49 2.59 15.15
N SER A 202 -9.97 1.40 15.45
CA SER A 202 -9.10 1.16 16.60
C SER A 202 -7.64 1.09 16.18
N TYR A 203 -6.73 1.32 17.13
CA TYR A 203 -5.30 1.31 16.88
C TYR A 203 -4.55 0.46 17.90
N VAL A 204 -3.50 -0.23 17.45
CA VAL A 204 -2.59 -1.00 18.30
C VAL A 204 -1.21 -0.37 18.27
N LYS A 205 -0.77 0.16 19.42
CA LYS A 205 0.54 0.78 19.61
C LYS A 205 1.65 -0.27 19.76
N ALA A 206 1.81 -1.11 18.74
CA ALA A 206 2.92 -2.04 18.60
C ALA A 206 3.19 -2.39 17.15
N PRO A 207 4.47 -2.59 16.77
CA PRO A 207 4.87 -2.97 15.43
C PRO A 207 4.61 -4.46 15.19
N LEU A 208 3.35 -4.85 15.02
CA LEU A 208 2.98 -6.27 14.92
C LEU A 208 3.18 -6.88 13.53
N TYR A 209 3.43 -6.04 12.53
CA TYR A 209 3.63 -6.44 11.14
C TYR A 209 5.04 -6.06 10.71
N HIS A 210 5.78 -6.99 10.11
CA HIS A 210 7.16 -6.79 9.68
C HIS A 210 7.22 -6.77 8.16
N TYR A 211 7.36 -5.56 7.64
CA TYR A 211 7.45 -5.26 6.22
C TYR A 211 8.91 -5.37 5.75
N ARG A 212 9.24 -6.42 5.00
CA ARG A 212 10.61 -6.66 4.50
C ARG A 212 10.85 -5.91 3.19
N ILE A 213 11.90 -5.10 3.18
CA ILE A 213 12.31 -4.28 2.04
C ILE A 213 13.63 -4.85 1.51
N HIS A 214 13.56 -5.45 0.34
CA HIS A 214 14.67 -6.08 -0.36
C HIS A 214 14.87 -5.47 -1.76
N LEU A 215 15.98 -5.79 -2.42
CA LEU A 215 16.34 -5.16 -3.71
C LEU A 215 15.36 -5.47 -4.85
N SER A 216 14.66 -6.61 -4.77
CA SER A 216 13.61 -7.00 -5.72
C SER A 216 12.23 -6.44 -5.38
N SER A 217 12.04 -5.75 -4.23
CA SER A 217 10.75 -5.17 -3.86
C SER A 217 10.26 -4.20 -4.94
N ILE A 218 8.98 -4.31 -5.30
CA ILE A 218 8.36 -3.59 -6.42
C ILE A 218 8.57 -2.07 -6.29
N VAL A 219 8.39 -1.53 -5.09
CA VAL A 219 8.51 -0.09 -4.80
C VAL A 219 9.92 0.47 -5.05
N GLN A 220 10.97 -0.35 -5.03
CA GLN A 220 12.34 0.07 -5.29
C GLN A 220 12.66 0.14 -6.79
N ARG A 221 11.82 -0.46 -7.64
CA ARG A 221 12.05 -0.53 -9.08
C ARG A 221 11.36 0.60 -9.83
N TYR A 222 11.84 0.88 -11.04
CA TYR A 222 11.17 1.76 -12.00
C TYR A 222 9.81 1.17 -12.36
N GLN A 223 8.78 2.00 -12.22
CA GLN A 223 7.40 1.63 -12.54
C GLN A 223 6.97 2.37 -13.80
N LYS A 224 6.65 1.61 -14.86
CA LYS A 224 6.11 2.18 -16.09
C LYS A 224 4.66 2.61 -15.83
N LYS A 225 4.21 3.70 -16.46
CA LYS A 225 2.84 4.23 -16.34
C LYS A 225 2.41 4.66 -14.92
N LEU A 226 3.36 4.88 -14.01
CA LEU A 226 3.05 5.26 -12.62
C LEU A 226 2.25 6.57 -12.54
N PHE A 227 2.49 7.51 -13.45
CA PHE A 227 1.76 8.77 -13.49
C PHE A 227 0.31 8.56 -13.91
N GLU A 228 0.09 7.78 -14.97
CA GLU A 228 -1.23 7.44 -15.48
C GLU A 228 -2.07 6.70 -14.43
N SER A 229 -1.49 5.73 -13.71
CA SER A 229 -2.18 5.04 -12.60
C SER A 229 -2.56 6.01 -11.48
N GLY A 230 -1.69 6.99 -11.16
CA GLY A 230 -1.97 7.98 -10.14
C GLY A 230 -3.05 8.98 -10.53
N LEU A 231 -3.09 9.38 -11.81
CA LEU A 231 -4.14 10.24 -12.34
C LEU A 231 -5.48 9.51 -12.34
N ALA A 232 -5.51 8.25 -12.78
CA ALA A 232 -6.70 7.41 -12.70
C ALA A 232 -7.18 7.23 -11.25
N LEU A 233 -6.27 7.07 -10.28
CA LEU A 233 -6.63 7.03 -8.86
C LEU A 233 -7.18 8.38 -8.37
N TYR A 234 -6.60 9.51 -8.78
CA TYR A 234 -7.14 10.84 -8.46
C TYR A 234 -8.57 10.99 -8.97
N GLU A 235 -8.83 10.63 -10.22
CA GLU A 235 -10.15 10.70 -10.84
C GLU A 235 -11.16 9.78 -10.15
N ALA A 236 -10.76 8.53 -9.86
CA ALA A 236 -11.61 7.58 -9.15
C ALA A 236 -11.96 8.06 -7.73
N ASN A 237 -11.01 8.69 -7.03
CA ASN A 237 -11.25 9.25 -5.70
C ASN A 237 -12.09 10.54 -5.77
N ALA A 238 -11.88 11.37 -6.79
CA ALA A 238 -12.71 12.55 -7.04
C ALA A 238 -14.18 12.18 -7.26
N ALA A 239 -14.44 11.20 -8.14
CA ALA A 239 -15.77 10.70 -8.42
C ALA A 239 -16.42 10.12 -7.16
N PHE A 240 -15.70 9.25 -6.44
CA PHE A 240 -16.18 8.65 -5.19
C PHE A 240 -16.53 9.70 -4.12
N LEU A 241 -15.67 10.71 -3.93
CA LEU A 241 -15.94 11.80 -2.99
C LEU A 241 -17.13 12.65 -3.41
N GLN A 242 -17.34 12.85 -4.72
CA GLN A 242 -18.48 13.59 -5.23
C GLN A 242 -19.79 12.84 -5.03
N GLU A 243 -19.83 11.55 -5.34
CA GLU A 243 -20.99 10.66 -5.12
C GLU A 243 -21.40 10.60 -3.65
N ASN A 244 -20.43 10.70 -2.73
CA ASN A 244 -20.67 10.67 -1.29
C ASN A 244 -20.81 12.06 -0.66
N ASN A 245 -20.91 13.15 -1.44
CA ASN A 245 -21.03 14.53 -0.95
C ASN A 245 -19.89 14.98 0.00
N LYS A 246 -18.67 14.50 -0.27
CA LYS A 246 -17.45 14.75 0.52
C LYS A 246 -16.36 15.47 -0.25
N MET A 247 -16.60 15.82 -1.51
CA MET A 247 -15.62 16.48 -2.36
C MET A 247 -15.15 17.84 -1.81
N GLU A 248 -16.04 18.67 -1.26
CA GLU A 248 -15.62 19.96 -0.68
C GLU A 248 -14.70 19.78 0.54
N GLU A 249 -14.95 18.75 1.34
CA GLU A 249 -14.18 18.47 2.56
C GLU A 249 -12.74 18.01 2.26
N TYR A 250 -12.54 17.28 1.16
CA TYR A 250 -11.26 16.64 0.81
C TYR A 250 -10.59 17.20 -0.45
N ARG A 251 -11.15 18.26 -1.06
CA ARG A 251 -10.62 18.84 -2.33
C ARG A 251 -9.14 19.16 -2.21
N LYS A 252 -8.76 19.83 -1.12
CA LYS A 252 -7.38 20.29 -0.90
C LYS A 252 -6.42 19.12 -0.75
N GLU A 253 -6.82 18.09 -0.01
CA GLU A 253 -6.02 16.90 0.22
C GLU A 253 -5.89 16.08 -1.06
N LEU A 254 -6.95 15.96 -1.85
CA LEU A 254 -6.91 15.31 -3.16
C LEU A 254 -5.99 16.04 -4.16
N ASP A 255 -6.04 17.38 -4.17
CA ASP A 255 -5.10 18.19 -4.95
C ASP A 255 -3.65 18.05 -4.43
N THR A 256 -3.46 17.91 -3.12
CA THR A 256 -2.14 17.64 -2.53
C THR A 256 -1.62 16.27 -2.95
N PHE A 257 -2.48 15.25 -3.01
CA PHE A 257 -2.15 13.91 -3.47
C PHE A 257 -1.58 13.92 -4.89
N ILE A 258 -2.30 14.51 -5.86
CA ILE A 258 -1.83 14.46 -7.26
C ILE A 258 -0.54 15.26 -7.45
N VAL A 259 -0.36 16.37 -6.73
CA VAL A 259 0.89 17.15 -6.76
C VAL A 259 2.05 16.33 -6.19
N LEU A 260 1.84 15.68 -5.03
CA LEU A 260 2.82 14.82 -4.42
C LEU A 260 3.18 13.65 -5.35
N HIS A 261 2.18 12.94 -5.86
CA HIS A 261 2.33 11.78 -6.73
C HIS A 261 3.06 12.13 -8.03
N SER A 262 2.69 13.26 -8.66
CA SER A 262 3.36 13.75 -9.87
C SER A 262 4.84 13.98 -9.64
N SER A 263 5.22 14.60 -8.51
CA SER A 263 6.64 14.77 -8.18
C SER A 263 7.37 13.43 -7.93
N ILE A 264 6.69 12.42 -7.36
CA ILE A 264 7.25 11.06 -7.24
C ILE A 264 7.45 10.44 -8.62
N CYS A 265 6.51 10.62 -9.55
CA CYS A 265 6.62 10.13 -10.92
C CYS A 265 7.80 10.77 -11.66
N MET A 266 8.03 12.08 -11.47
CA MET A 266 9.21 12.73 -12.04
C MET A 266 10.51 12.12 -11.51
N LEU A 267 10.56 11.71 -10.24
CA LEU A 267 11.70 11.02 -9.63
C LEU A 267 11.83 9.57 -10.14
N ASN A 268 10.71 8.88 -10.34
CA ASN A 268 10.65 7.51 -10.83
C ASN A 268 11.40 7.33 -12.15
N GLU A 269 11.30 8.29 -13.09
CA GLU A 269 12.05 8.28 -14.36
C GLU A 269 13.59 8.16 -14.18
N TRP A 270 14.11 8.50 -12.99
CA TRP A 270 15.53 8.49 -12.68
C TRP A 270 15.97 7.35 -11.77
N LYS A 271 15.08 6.43 -11.41
CA LYS A 271 15.48 5.20 -10.70
C LYS A 271 16.51 4.42 -11.52
N THR A 272 17.51 3.88 -10.83
CA THR A 272 18.62 3.12 -11.45
C THR A 272 18.19 1.89 -12.23
N SER A 273 17.07 1.28 -11.85
CA SER A 273 16.47 0.13 -12.56
C SER A 273 15.75 0.51 -13.86
N GLY A 274 15.56 1.80 -14.14
CA GLY A 274 14.93 2.28 -15.37
C GLY A 274 15.94 2.46 -16.52
N SER A 275 15.76 1.72 -17.61
CA SER A 275 16.65 1.70 -18.79
C SER A 275 16.30 2.71 -19.90
N GLY A 276 15.33 3.59 -19.66
CA GLY A 276 14.87 4.57 -20.67
C GLY A 276 15.98 5.51 -21.14
N ARG A 277 15.92 5.94 -22.41
CA ARG A 277 16.88 6.91 -22.96
C ARG A 277 16.62 8.30 -22.38
N LEU A 278 17.64 9.16 -22.33
CA LEU A 278 17.52 10.53 -21.80
C LEU A 278 16.35 11.31 -22.43
N PHE A 279 16.18 11.21 -23.74
CA PHE A 279 15.09 11.87 -24.47
C PHE A 279 13.71 11.36 -24.02
N GLU A 280 13.56 10.05 -23.78
CA GLU A 280 12.30 9.46 -23.30
C GLU A 280 11.97 9.94 -21.89
N LYS A 281 12.97 9.96 -21.00
CA LYS A 281 12.82 10.48 -19.63
C LYS A 281 12.40 11.95 -19.63
N LEU A 282 13.04 12.79 -20.46
CA LEU A 282 12.68 14.19 -20.63
C LEU A 282 11.25 14.36 -21.17
N ARG A 283 10.86 13.53 -22.15
CA ARG A 283 9.50 13.53 -22.69
C ARG A 283 8.48 13.15 -21.61
N ASN A 284 8.72 12.10 -20.83
CA ASN A 284 7.83 11.65 -19.76
C ASN A 284 7.68 12.74 -18.68
N VAL A 285 8.79 13.36 -18.24
CA VAL A 285 8.74 14.52 -17.33
C VAL A 285 7.98 15.69 -17.96
N GLY A 286 8.13 15.92 -19.26
CA GLY A 286 7.38 16.90 -20.03
C GLY A 286 5.87 16.66 -20.00
N VAL A 287 5.44 15.41 -20.19
CA VAL A 287 4.03 15.00 -20.12
C VAL A 287 3.47 15.28 -18.73
N ILE A 288 4.16 14.87 -17.66
CA ILE A 288 3.72 15.13 -16.28
C ILE A 288 3.60 16.64 -16.03
N CYS A 289 4.61 17.43 -16.40
CA CYS A 289 4.57 18.88 -16.22
C CYS A 289 3.50 19.58 -17.08
N ALA A 290 3.07 18.99 -18.18
CA ALA A 290 2.06 19.56 -19.06
C ALA A 290 0.62 19.20 -18.64
N ASP A 291 0.47 18.18 -17.78
CA ASP A 291 -0.84 17.65 -17.40
C ASP A 291 -1.75 18.72 -16.75
N PRO A 292 -3.01 18.87 -17.23
CA PRO A 292 -3.91 19.91 -16.72
C PRO A 292 -4.28 19.73 -15.25
N VAL A 293 -4.56 18.49 -14.81
CA VAL A 293 -4.97 18.20 -13.43
C VAL A 293 -3.82 18.54 -12.49
N PHE A 294 -2.61 18.08 -12.81
CA PHE A 294 -1.41 18.44 -12.04
C PHE A 294 -1.19 19.95 -11.96
N GLN A 295 -1.29 20.68 -13.09
CA GLN A 295 -1.05 22.13 -13.12
C GLN A 295 -2.10 22.92 -12.34
N GLU A 296 -3.37 22.54 -12.43
CA GLU A 296 -4.45 23.16 -11.67
C GLU A 296 -4.28 22.91 -10.17
N SER A 297 -4.09 21.65 -9.77
CA SER A 297 -3.88 21.28 -8.36
C SER A 297 -2.61 21.92 -7.79
N LEU A 298 -1.51 21.99 -8.53
CA LEU A 298 -0.28 22.67 -8.10
C LEU A 298 -0.49 24.18 -7.92
N SER A 299 -1.32 24.81 -8.76
CA SER A 299 -1.63 26.22 -8.65
C SER A 299 -2.46 26.54 -7.40
N LYS A 300 -3.36 25.63 -6.99
CA LYS A 300 -4.19 25.75 -5.77
C LYS A 300 -3.43 25.41 -4.50
N THR A 301 -2.75 24.26 -4.48
CA THR A 301 -2.01 23.75 -3.31
C THR A 301 -0.76 24.57 -3.03
N GLY A 302 -0.13 25.11 -4.08
CA GLY A 302 1.19 25.72 -3.98
C GLY A 302 2.26 24.70 -3.60
N THR A 303 3.42 25.21 -3.16
CA THR A 303 4.57 24.36 -2.77
C THR A 303 4.79 24.28 -1.26
N ALA A 304 4.15 25.16 -0.48
CA ALA A 304 4.36 25.27 0.97
C ALA A 304 4.18 23.95 1.76
N PRO A 305 3.28 23.01 1.38
CA PRO A 305 3.14 21.74 2.09
C PRO A 305 4.34 20.78 1.97
N PHE A 306 5.30 21.06 1.08
CA PHE A 306 6.37 20.12 0.73
C PHE A 306 7.75 20.55 1.24
N ASP A 307 8.64 19.57 1.42
CA ASP A 307 10.04 19.83 1.78
C ASP A 307 10.73 20.76 0.77
N ALA A 308 11.83 21.42 1.19
CA ALA A 308 12.50 22.42 0.34
C ALA A 308 12.95 21.87 -1.03
N LYS A 309 13.42 20.61 -1.11
CA LYS A 309 13.88 20.01 -2.37
C LYS A 309 12.72 19.79 -3.32
N ARG A 310 11.62 19.24 -2.78
CA ARG A 310 10.38 19.01 -3.54
C ARG A 310 9.70 20.32 -3.93
N SER A 311 9.71 21.32 -3.05
CA SER A 311 9.20 22.67 -3.34
C SER A 311 9.91 23.31 -4.54
N CYS A 312 11.24 23.25 -4.58
CA CYS A 312 12.01 23.74 -5.73
C CYS A 312 11.66 22.99 -7.01
N LEU A 313 11.59 21.64 -6.94
CA LEU A 313 11.21 20.80 -8.07
C LEU A 313 9.83 21.19 -8.62
N LEU A 314 8.84 21.32 -7.74
CA LEU A 314 7.47 21.68 -8.09
C LEU A 314 7.38 23.10 -8.68
N LEU A 315 8.16 24.05 -8.17
CA LEU A 315 8.21 25.40 -8.74
C LEU A 315 8.72 25.38 -10.19
N MET A 316 9.76 24.60 -10.48
CA MET A 316 10.26 24.42 -11.85
C MET A 316 9.24 23.70 -12.74
N ALA A 317 8.52 22.73 -12.18
CA ALA A 317 7.46 22.01 -12.89
C ALA A 317 6.26 22.91 -13.21
N LYS A 318 5.89 23.82 -12.30
CA LYS A 318 4.83 24.84 -12.52
C LYS A 318 5.10 25.69 -13.77
N TYR A 319 6.35 26.09 -13.97
CA TYR A 319 6.78 26.86 -15.15
C TYR A 319 7.29 25.99 -16.30
N ARG A 320 7.09 24.67 -16.24
CA ARG A 320 7.47 23.70 -17.28
C ARG A 320 8.94 23.83 -17.72
N MET A 321 9.84 24.09 -16.78
CA MET A 321 11.29 24.19 -17.02
C MET A 321 11.91 22.78 -17.16
N ILE A 322 11.50 22.01 -18.17
CA ILE A 322 11.72 20.55 -18.26
C ILE A 322 13.17 20.11 -18.04
N PRO A 323 14.20 20.74 -18.66
CA PRO A 323 15.59 20.33 -18.41
C PRO A 323 16.01 20.47 -16.94
N PHE A 324 15.52 21.51 -16.26
CA PHE A 324 15.81 21.77 -14.85
C PHE A 324 15.03 20.83 -13.93
N VAL A 325 13.77 20.54 -14.25
CA VAL A 325 12.97 19.53 -13.55
C VAL A 325 13.67 18.17 -13.63
N ALA A 326 14.06 17.75 -14.82
CA ALA A 326 14.78 16.49 -15.05
C ALA A 326 16.09 16.41 -14.25
N MET A 327 16.91 17.44 -14.31
CA MET A 327 18.17 17.50 -13.55
C MET A 327 17.92 17.42 -12.03
N ALA A 328 16.97 18.21 -11.51
CA ALA A 328 16.63 18.21 -10.10
C ALA A 328 16.04 16.87 -9.64
N SER A 329 15.16 16.26 -10.43
CA SER A 329 14.62 14.92 -10.19
C SER A 329 15.72 13.87 -10.14
N ALA A 330 16.67 13.90 -11.07
CA ALA A 330 17.79 12.97 -11.09
C ALA A 330 18.67 13.09 -9.84
N VAL A 331 19.01 14.32 -9.43
CA VAL A 331 19.79 14.57 -8.21
C VAL A 331 19.01 14.15 -6.97
N TYR A 332 17.72 14.50 -6.88
CA TYR A 332 16.89 14.15 -5.74
C TYR A 332 16.76 12.62 -5.62
N GLN A 333 16.46 11.92 -6.71
CA GLN A 333 16.36 10.47 -6.71
C GLN A 333 17.66 9.80 -6.27
N ARG A 334 18.82 10.26 -6.74
CA ARG A 334 20.13 9.76 -6.28
C ARG A 334 20.38 10.00 -4.79
N VAL A 335 19.94 11.14 -4.24
CA VAL A 335 20.05 11.40 -2.80
C VAL A 335 19.16 10.46 -2.00
N ILE A 336 17.97 10.11 -2.51
CA ILE A 336 17.08 9.13 -1.87
C ILE A 336 17.76 7.76 -1.85
N GLU A 337 18.23 7.27 -3.01
CA GLU A 337 18.93 5.99 -3.11
C GLU A 337 20.20 5.95 -2.25
N TYR A 338 20.97 7.05 -2.20
CA TYR A 338 22.13 7.17 -1.33
C TYR A 338 21.74 7.12 0.15
N LYS A 339 20.68 7.83 0.57
CA LYS A 339 20.21 7.81 1.95
C LYS A 339 19.65 6.46 2.36
N MET A 340 19.01 5.74 1.44
CA MET A 340 18.55 4.37 1.69
C MET A 340 19.74 3.46 1.98
N ARG A 341 20.83 3.59 1.21
CA ARG A 341 22.07 2.81 1.41
C ARG A 341 22.91 3.24 2.62
N ASN A 342 22.90 4.54 2.98
CA ASN A 342 23.87 5.13 3.91
C ASN A 342 23.28 5.76 5.18
N ARG A 343 21.96 5.73 5.40
CA ARG A 343 21.41 5.99 6.74
C ARG A 343 21.66 4.75 7.61
N GLY A 344 22.94 4.54 7.93
CA GLY A 344 23.38 3.75 9.07
C GLY A 344 22.96 4.36 10.40
#